data_AF-A0A1M6UQX9-F1
#
_entry.id   AF-A0A1M6UQX9-F1
#
_cell.length_a   1.000
_cell.length_b   1.000
_cell.length_c   1.000
_cell.angle_alpha   90.00
_cell.angle_beta   90.00
_cell.angle_gamma   90.00
#
_symmetry.space_group_name_H-M   'P 1'
#
loop_
_entity.id
_entity.type
_entity.pdbx_description
1 polymer ?
#
loop_
_entity_poly.entity_id
_entity_poly.type
_entity_poly.pdbx_seq_one_letter_code
_entity_poly.pdbx_strand_id
1 'polypeptide(L)'
;MDFTVSVNLGNPDECTMLELAKKVLAITGSKSKIVYQSLPQNDPTQRKYLSGLAKKELDWEPKVYLAEGLKKTIAYFEYII
;
A
#
# COMPACT_ATOMS: atom_id res chain seq x y z
N MET A 1 -5.73 -36.14 3.90
CA MET A 1 -4.61 -35.25 4.26
C MET A 1 -5.16 -33.84 4.24
N ASP A 2 -5.26 -33.19 5.39
CA ASP A 2 -5.60 -31.78 5.44
C ASP A 2 -4.39 -30.97 4.95
N PHE A 3 -4.56 -30.24 3.85
CA PHE A 3 -3.53 -29.39 3.29
C PHE A 3 -3.76 -27.96 3.79
N THR A 4 -2.87 -27.48 4.66
CA THR A 4 -2.88 -26.07 5.08
C THR A 4 -2.11 -25.26 4.06
N VAL A 5 -2.77 -24.29 3.44
CA VAL A 5 -2.16 -23.38 2.46
C VAL A 5 -2.11 -21.96 3.00
N SER A 6 -0.94 -21.31 2.86
CA SER A 6 -0.80 -19.89 3.16
C SER A 6 -1.43 -19.05 2.06
N VAL A 7 -2.34 -18.15 2.44
CA VAL A 7 -3.02 -17.24 1.51
C VAL A 7 -2.52 -15.82 1.71
N ASN A 8 -2.01 -15.21 0.65
CA ASN A 8 -1.61 -13.80 0.67
C ASN A 8 -2.84 -12.89 0.58
N LEU A 9 -2.99 -11.97 1.53
CA LEU A 9 -4.00 -10.91 1.49
C LEU A 9 -3.30 -9.58 1.24
N GLY A 10 -3.59 -8.95 0.11
CA GLY A 10 -2.95 -7.71 -0.30
C GLY A 10 -3.72 -7.01 -1.40
N ASN A 11 -3.44 -5.71 -1.57
CA ASN A 11 -3.99 -4.94 -2.66
C ASN A 11 -3.19 -5.25 -3.95
N PRO A 12 -3.84 -5.64 -5.06
CA PRO A 12 -3.15 -5.90 -6.33
C PRO A 12 -2.64 -4.62 -7.01
N ASP A 13 -3.12 -3.44 -6.60
CA ASP A 13 -2.72 -2.17 -7.18
C ASP A 13 -1.26 -1.86 -6.83
N GLU A 14 -0.41 -1.76 -7.86
CA GLU A 14 0.97 -1.33 -7.71
C GLU A 14 1.06 0.20 -7.60
N CYS A 15 1.95 0.67 -6.73
CA CYS A 15 2.28 2.07 -6.59
C CYS A 15 3.76 2.20 -6.24
N THR A 16 4.49 3.01 -7.00
CA THR A 16 5.90 3.32 -6.72
C THR A 16 6.01 4.24 -5.50
N MET A 17 7.19 4.24 -4.86
CA MET A 17 7.47 5.17 -3.75
C MET A 17 7.33 6.64 -4.16
N LEU A 18 7.71 6.98 -5.40
CA LEU A 18 7.59 8.34 -5.91
C LEU A 18 6.13 8.76 -6.10
N GLU A 19 5.28 7.87 -6.62
CA GLU A 19 3.84 8.14 -6.77
C GLU A 19 3.17 8.28 -5.40
N LEU A 20 3.51 7.42 -4.44
CA LEU A 20 3.01 7.51 -3.07
C LEU A 20 3.38 8.85 -2.44
N ALA A 21 4.65 9.25 -2.52
CA ALA A 21 5.12 10.53 -1.99
C ALA A 21 4.38 11.72 -2.64
N LYS A 22 4.20 11.70 -3.97
CA LYS A 22 3.43 12.74 -4.69
C LYS A 22 1.96 12.79 -4.27
N LYS A 23 1.31 11.64 -4.08
CA LYS A 23 -0.09 11.57 -3.59
C LYS A 23 -0.22 12.17 -2.20
N VAL A 24 0.70 11.86 -1.29
CA VAL A 24 0.71 12.43 0.07
C VAL A 24 0.85 13.95 0.02
N LEU A 25 1.80 14.49 -0.77
CA LEU A 25 1.95 15.94 -0.93
C LEU A 25 0.69 16.59 -1.51
N ALA A 26 0.09 15.98 -2.53
CA ALA A 26 -1.11 16.52 -3.17
C ALA A 26 -2.32 16.56 -2.23
N ILE A 27 -2.52 15.52 -1.41
CA ILE A 27 -3.66 15.46 -0.48
C ILE A 27 -3.45 16.41 0.70
N THR A 28 -2.24 16.48 1.25
CA THR A 28 -1.93 17.31 2.43
C THR A 28 -1.70 18.79 2.11
N GLY A 29 -1.41 19.14 0.85
CA GLY A 29 -0.96 20.48 0.49
C GLY A 29 0.40 20.87 1.07
N SER A 30 1.18 19.89 1.56
CA SER A 30 2.47 20.13 2.21
C SER A 30 3.51 20.74 1.26
N LYS A 31 4.36 21.62 1.80
CA LYS A 31 5.51 22.23 1.10
C LYS A 31 6.79 21.40 1.20
N SER A 32 6.73 20.19 1.80
CA SER A 32 7.88 19.29 1.91
C SER A 32 8.45 18.95 0.53
N LYS A 33 9.77 18.82 0.46
CA LYS A 33 10.48 18.44 -0.77
C LYS A 33 10.65 16.93 -0.84
N ILE A 34 10.49 16.36 -2.03
CA ILE A 34 10.89 14.97 -2.30
C ILE A 34 12.41 14.93 -2.41
N VAL A 35 13.05 14.08 -1.60
CA VAL A 35 14.50 13.85 -1.61
C VAL A 35 14.76 12.41 -2.02
N TYR A 36 15.69 12.21 -2.95
CA TYR A 36 16.08 10.88 -3.42
C TYR A 36 17.27 10.38 -2.61
N GLN A 37 17.19 9.12 -2.18
CA GLN A 37 18.27 8.43 -1.48
C GLN A 37 18.56 7.09 -2.16
N SER A 38 19.75 6.56 -1.94
CA SER A 38 20.12 5.22 -2.40
C SER A 38 19.21 4.16 -1.78
N LEU A 39 18.83 3.15 -2.57
CA LEU A 39 18.06 2.01 -2.10
C LEU A 39 18.86 1.25 -1.02
N PRO A 40 18.25 0.89 0.13
CA PRO A 40 18.89 0.01 1.10
C PRO A 40 19.22 -1.35 0.47
N GLN A 41 20.36 -1.94 0.86
CA GLN A 41 20.88 -3.17 0.25
C GLN A 41 19.90 -4.35 0.31
N ASN A 42 19.01 -4.39 1.31
CA ASN A 42 18.08 -5.49 1.55
C ASN A 42 16.62 -5.16 1.17
N ASP A 43 16.37 -4.03 0.51
CA ASP A 43 15.01 -3.67 0.12
C ASP A 43 14.62 -4.28 -1.24
N PRO A 44 13.50 -5.02 -1.31
CA PRO A 44 13.01 -5.52 -2.58
C PRO A 44 12.55 -4.35 -3.45
N THR A 45 12.95 -4.36 -4.73
CA THR A 45 12.61 -3.31 -5.71
C THR A 45 11.15 -3.34 -6.15
N GLN A 46 10.46 -4.48 -5.97
CA GLN A 46 9.06 -4.65 -6.28
C GLN A 46 8.40 -5.57 -5.25
N ARG A 47 7.19 -5.22 -4.82
CA ARG A 47 6.30 -6.11 -4.06
C ARG A 47 5.00 -6.25 -4.83
N LYS A 48 4.78 -7.42 -5.41
CA LYS A 48 3.53 -7.77 -6.09
C LYS A 48 2.95 -9.01 -5.44
N TYR A 49 1.70 -8.92 -4.98
CA TYR A 49 0.99 -10.05 -4.42
C TYR A 49 0.08 -10.68 -5.48
N LEU A 50 0.27 -11.98 -5.73
CA LEU A 50 -0.66 -12.78 -6.54
C LEU A 50 -1.88 -13.12 -5.67
N SER A 51 -2.99 -12.43 -5.88
CA SER A 51 -4.20 -12.48 -5.04
C SER A 51 -5.22 -13.54 -5.44
N GLY A 52 -5.00 -14.30 -6.51
CA GLY A 52 -5.99 -15.24 -7.05
C GLY A 52 -6.49 -16.27 -6.04
N LEU A 53 -5.62 -16.69 -5.11
CA LEU A 53 -5.98 -17.66 -4.07
C LEU A 53 -6.92 -17.07 -3.00
N ALA A 54 -6.78 -15.78 -2.67
CA ALA A 54 -7.62 -15.15 -1.67
C ALA A 54 -9.08 -15.03 -2.13
N LYS A 55 -9.30 -14.66 -3.39
CA LYS A 55 -10.65 -14.63 -3.95
C LYS A 55 -11.24 -16.02 -4.09
N LYS A 56 -10.44 -17.00 -4.53
CA LYS A 56 -10.90 -18.37 -4.78
C LYS A 56 -11.24 -19.14 -3.50
N GLU A 57 -10.36 -19.09 -2.49
CA GLU A 57 -10.48 -19.92 -1.29
C GLU A 57 -11.23 -19.21 -0.15
N LEU A 58 -11.23 -17.87 -0.13
CA LEU A 58 -11.79 -17.09 0.98
C LEU A 58 -12.88 -16.10 0.56
N ASP A 59 -13.22 -16.02 -0.74
CA ASP A 59 -14.04 -14.94 -1.33
C ASP A 59 -13.58 -13.53 -0.89
N TRP A 60 -12.27 -13.38 -0.68
CA TRP A 60 -11.70 -12.14 -0.17
C TRP A 60 -11.17 -11.27 -1.30
N GLU A 61 -11.45 -9.97 -1.18
CA GLU A 61 -10.88 -8.91 -2.01
C GLU A 61 -10.72 -7.61 -1.20
N PRO A 62 -9.72 -6.76 -1.53
CA PRO A 62 -9.56 -5.48 -0.84
C PRO A 62 -10.73 -4.55 -1.15
N LYS A 63 -11.34 -3.97 -0.11
CA LYS A 63 -12.46 -3.01 -0.24
C LYS A 63 -12.03 -1.55 -0.19
N VAL A 64 -10.84 -1.29 0.36
CA VAL A 64 -10.28 0.06 0.52
C VAL A 64 -9.01 0.15 -0.31
N TYR A 65 -9.02 1.01 -1.31
CA TYR A 65 -7.90 1.25 -2.20
C TYR A 65 -7.02 2.40 -1.71
N LEU A 66 -5.81 2.52 -2.28
CA LEU A 66 -4.76 3.43 -1.78
C LEU A 66 -5.25 4.86 -1.53
N ALA A 67 -6.00 5.45 -2.47
CA ALA A 67 -6.46 6.83 -2.35
C ALA A 67 -7.44 7.04 -1.17
N GLU A 68 -8.34 6.09 -0.93
CA GLU A 68 -9.27 6.14 0.19
C GLU A 68 -8.54 5.90 1.52
N GLY A 69 -7.64 4.92 1.55
CA GLY A 69 -6.79 4.64 2.70
C GLY A 69 -5.95 5.85 3.10
N LEU A 70 -5.31 6.52 2.13
CA LEU A 70 -4.52 7.73 2.39
C LEU A 70 -5.35 8.86 3.02
N LYS A 71 -6.57 9.12 2.52
CA LYS A 71 -7.45 10.14 3.11
C LYS A 71 -7.78 9.84 4.57
N LYS A 72 -8.11 8.58 4.88
CA LYS A 72 -8.39 8.13 6.26
C LYS A 72 -7.17 8.27 7.17
N THR A 73 -5.99 7.88 6.69
CA THR A 73 -4.74 8.00 7.43
C THR A 73 -4.38 9.45 7.70
N ILE A 74 -4.51 10.33 6.71
CA ILE A 74 -4.22 11.77 6.86
C ILE A 74 -5.18 12.39 7.87
N ALA A 75 -6.49 12.13 7.74
CA ALA A 75 -7.49 12.63 8.68
C ALA A 75 -7.23 12.16 10.13
N TYR A 76 -6.75 10.92 10.31
CA TYR A 76 -6.33 10.44 11.63
C TYR A 76 -5.16 11.26 12.20
N PHE A 77 -4.12 11.55 11.39
CA PHE A 77 -2.98 12.35 11.84
C PHE A 77 -3.34 13.82 12.08
N GLU A 78 -4.25 14.40 11.30
CA GLU A 78 -4.80 15.74 11.54
C GLU A 78 -5.62 15.84 12.83
N TYR A 79 -6.20 14.74 13.29
CA TYR A 79 -6.97 14.71 14.53
C TYR A 79 -6.09 14.62 15.80
N ILE A 80 -4.95 13.92 15.73
CA ILE A 80 -4.09 13.66 16.91
C ILE A 80 -2.96 14.67 17.10
N ILE A 81 -2.75 15.59 16.14
CA ILE A 81 -1.75 16.67 16.19
C ILE A 81 -2.47 17.98 16.44
#